data_AF-A0A7I7Q2L9-F1
#
_entry.id   AF-A0A7I7Q2L9-F1
#
_cell.length_a   1.000
_cell.length_b   1.000
_cell.length_c   1.000
_cell.angle_alpha   90.00
_cell.angle_beta   90.00
_cell.angle_gamma   90.00
#
_symmetry.space_group_name_H-M   'P 1'
#
loop_
_entity.id
_entity.type
_entity.pdbx_description
1 polymer ?
#
loop_
_entity_poly.entity_id
_entity_poly.type
_entity_poly.pdbx_seq_one_letter_code
_entity_poly.pdbx_strand_id
1 'polypeptide(L)' 'MRTVVVDGPRNIRVDTRPDPVLPGPDAAIVEVTAAGICGSDLHFCEADFPMPEPIALGWCRR' A
#
# COMPACT_ATOMS: atom_id res chain seq x y z
N MET A 1 -0.84 7.94 -9.86
CA MET A 1 -1.88 7.08 -9.27
C MET A 1 -2.25 7.47 -7.84
N ARG A 2 -3.49 7.20 -7.39
CA ARG A 2 -3.92 7.38 -5.99
C ARG A 2 -3.48 6.18 -5.14
N THR A 3 -3.00 6.43 -3.92
CA THR A 3 -2.43 5.38 -3.05
C THR A 3 -2.83 5.61 -1.60
N VAL A 4 -3.28 4.56 -0.91
CA VAL A 4 -3.48 4.60 0.54
C VAL A 4 -2.12 4.43 1.22
N VAL A 5 -1.75 5.37 2.08
CA VAL A 5 -0.47 5.42 2.77
C VAL A 5 -0.70 5.44 4.27
N VAL A 6 0.05 4.61 4.99
CA VAL A 6 0.18 4.67 6.45
C VAL A 6 1.48 5.40 6.78
N ASP A 7 1.37 6.45 7.60
CA ASP A 7 2.46 7.35 7.97
C ASP A 7 2.54 7.48 9.50
N GLY A 8 2.76 6.33 10.14
CA GLY A 8 2.74 6.17 11.58
C GLY A 8 1.39 5.73 12.16
N PRO A 9 1.33 5.56 13.50
CA PRO A 9 0.17 4.99 14.17
C PRO A 9 -1.11 5.80 13.88
N ARG A 10 -2.12 5.12 13.34
CA ARG A 10 -3.46 5.65 12.99
C ARG A 10 -3.44 6.85 12.05
N ASN A 11 -2.32 7.08 11.36
CA ASN A 11 -2.19 8.13 10.37
C ASN A 11 -2.30 7.52 8.98
N ILE A 12 -3.52 7.55 8.43
CA ILE A 12 -3.84 7.01 7.12
C ILE A 12 -4.28 8.15 6.21
N ARG A 13 -3.65 8.26 5.04
CA ARG A 13 -4.00 9.27 4.04
C ARG A 13 -4.00 8.68 2.63
N VAL A 14 -4.67 9.38 1.72
CA VAL A 14 -4.59 9.07 0.29
C VAL A 14 -3.65 10.06 -0.38
N ASP A 15 -2.56 9.54 -0.93
CA ASP A 15 -1.56 10.30 -1.65
C ASP A 15 -1.68 10.12 -3.16
N THR A 16 -1.09 11.06 -3.90
CA THR A 16 -0.81 10.89 -5.32
C THR A 16 0.66 10.50 -5.48
N ARG A 17 0.91 9.31 -6.01
CA ARG A 17 2.27 8.82 -6.34
C ARG A 17 2.45 8.74 -7.86
N PRO A 18 3.69 8.75 -8.38
CA PRO A 18 3.96 8.50 -9.79
C PRO A 18 3.35 7.17 -10.25
N ASP A 19 2.98 7.09 -11.52
CA ASP A 19 2.52 5.83 -12.10
C ASP A 19 3.68 4.81 -12.13
N PRO A 20 3.40 3.52 -11.92
CA PRO A 20 4.43 2.50 -11.85
C PRO A 20 5.10 2.32 -13.21
N VAL A 21 6.39 2.01 -13.16
CA VAL A 21 7.20 1.63 -14.33
C VAL A 21 7.60 0.18 -14.21
N LEU A 22 7.78 -0.52 -15.33
CA LEU A 22 8.21 -1.91 -15.31
C LEU A 22 9.66 -2.00 -14.78
N PRO A 23 9.90 -2.73 -13.66
CA PRO A 23 11.25 -2.87 -13.10
C PRO A 23 12.13 -3.86 -13.88
N GLY A 24 11.56 -4.67 -14.78
CA GLY A 24 12.30 -5.69 -15.52
C GLY A 24 11.40 -6.51 -16.46
N PRO A 25 12.00 -7.46 -17.21
CA PRO A 25 11.29 -8.23 -18.24
C PRO A 25 10.18 -9.14 -17.68
N ASP A 26 10.31 -9.58 -16.44
CA ASP A 26 9.35 -10.50 -15.80
C ASP A 26 8.26 -9.79 -14.98
N ALA A 27 8.14 -8.47 -15.12
CA ALA A 27 7.19 -7.67 -14.38
C ALA A 27 5.93 -7.35 -15.18
N ALA A 28 4.84 -7.06 -14.47
CA ALA A 28 3.60 -6.56 -15.04
C ALA A 28 3.10 -5.35 -14.25
N ILE A 29 2.46 -4.42 -14.95
CA ILE A 29 1.68 -3.35 -14.36
C ILE A 29 0.21 -3.77 -14.43
N VAL A 30 -0.49 -3.70 -13.30
CA VAL A 30 -1.89 -4.11 -13.19
C VAL A 30 -2.75 -2.90 -12.85
N GLU A 31 -3.81 -2.69 -13.62
CA GLU A 31 -4.87 -1.75 -13.24
C GLU A 31 -5.71 -2.37 -12.11
N VAL A 32 -5.63 -1.76 -10.93
CA VAL A 32 -6.39 -2.24 -9.76
C VAL A 32 -7.81 -1.71 -9.83
N THR A 33 -8.77 -2.60 -10.11
CA THR A 33 -10.21 -2.27 -10.10
C THR A 33 -10.82 -2.39 -8.70
N ALA A 34 -10.31 -3.30 -7.88
CA ALA A 34 -10.70 -3.49 -6.49
C ALA A 34 -9.58 -4.13 -5.67
N ALA A 35 -9.50 -3.77 -4.38
CA ALA A 35 -8.67 -4.41 -3.38
C ALA A 35 -9.45 -4.49 -2.05
N GLY A 36 -9.34 -5.63 -1.37
CA GLY A 36 -9.92 -5.81 -0.04
C GLY A 36 -9.03 -5.23 1.06
N ILE A 37 -9.63 -4.98 2.23
CA ILE A 37 -8.90 -4.67 3.47
C ILE A 37 -8.81 -5.96 4.28
N CYS A 38 -7.61 -6.33 4.69
CA CYS A 38 -7.34 -7.47 5.55
C CYS A 38 -7.02 -7.00 6.98
N GLY A 39 -7.19 -7.88 7.98
CA GLY A 39 -6.71 -7.63 9.34
C GLY A 39 -5.21 -7.32 9.38
N SER A 40 -4.42 -7.86 8.44
CA SER A 40 -2.99 -7.56 8.33
C SER A 40 -2.70 -6.10 8.00
N ASP A 41 -3.58 -5.41 7.29
CA ASP A 41 -3.42 -3.98 7.00
C ASP A 41 -3.55 -3.15 8.29
N LEU A 42 -4.34 -3.63 9.27
CA LEU A 42 -4.53 -2.96 10.55
C LEU A 42 -3.28 -3.01 11.43
N HIS A 43 -2.48 -4.07 11.36
CA HIS A 43 -1.21 -4.15 12.11
C HIS A 43 -0.22 -3.05 11.70
N PHE A 44 -0.23 -2.63 10.44
CA PHE A 44 0.54 -1.46 10.01
C PHE A 44 -0.05 -0.16 10.55
N CYS A 45 -1.38 -0.05 10.56
CA CYS A 45 -2.07 1.12 11.09
C CYS A 45 -1.85 1.31 12.60
N GLU A 46 -1.79 0.24 13.38
CA GLU A 46 -1.53 0.31 14.83
C GLU A 46 -0.03 0.41 15.16
N ALA A 47 0.84 0.38 14.14
CA ALA A 47 2.30 0.39 14.27
C ALA A 47 2.85 -0.77 15.12
N ASP A 48 2.26 -1.96 14.96
CA ASP A 48 2.74 -3.20 15.58
C ASP A 48 4.15 -3.60 15.08
N PHE A 49 4.60 -3.00 13.98
CA PHE A 49 5.91 -3.21 13.38
C PHE A 49 6.68 -1.90 13.20
N PRO A 50 8.03 -1.92 13.24
CA PRO A 50 8.84 -0.75 12.91
C PRO A 50 8.61 -0.32 11.45
N MET A 51 8.15 0.91 11.24
CA MET A 51 7.94 1.51 9.92
C MET A 51 8.85 2.74 9.77
N PRO A 52 10.03 2.60 9.14
CA PRO A 52 10.96 3.71 8.97
C PRO A 52 10.48 4.74 7.94
N GLU A 53 9.58 4.35 7.03
CA GLU A 53 9.02 5.19 5.98
C GLU A 53 7.53 4.94 5.78
N PRO A 54 6.78 5.89 5.16
CA PRO A 54 5.36 5.70 4.88
C PRO A 54 5.09 4.58 3.88
N ILE A 55 4.28 3.59 4.30
CA ILE A 55 4.03 2.36 3.54
C ILE A 55 2.73 2.49 2.73
N ALA A 56 2.75 2.03 1.49
CA ALA A 56 1.54 1.85 0.69
C ALA A 56 0.79 0.57 1.13
N LEU A 57 -0.50 0.69 1.41
CA LEU A 57 -1.35 -0.45 1.79
C LEU A 57 -2.03 -1.12 0.60
N GLY A 58 -2.46 -2.38 0.82
CA GLY A 58 -3.21 -3.18 -0.14
C GLY A 58 -2.48 -4.49 -0.47
N TRP A 59 -2.68 -5.52 0.36
CA TRP A 59 -2.21 -6.87 0.09
C TRP A 59 -3.38 -7.75 -0.34
N CYS A 60 -3.47 -8.02 -1.64
CA CYS A 60 -4.53 -8.85 -2.19
C CYS A 60 -4.33 -10.32 -1.79
N ARG A 61 -5.15 -10.82 -0.88
CA ARG A 61 -5.61 -12.21 -0.93
C ARG A 61 -7.12 -12.20 -0.85
N ARG A 62 -7.75 -12.85 -1.82
CA ARG A 62 -9.11 -13.34 -1.64
C ARG A 62 -9.05 -14.57 -0.75
#